data_AF-V9DWF7-F1
#
_entry.id   AF-V9DWF7-F1
#
_cell.length_a   1.000
_cell.length_b   1.000
_cell.length_c   1.000
_cell.angle_alpha   90.00
_cell.angle_beta   90.00
_cell.angle_gamma   90.00
#
_symmetry.space_group_name_H-M   'P 1'
#
loop_
_entity.id
_entity.type
_entity.pdbx_description
1 polymer ?
#
loop_
_entity_poly.entity_id
_entity_poly.type
_entity_poly.pdbx_seq_one_letter_code
_entity_poly.pdbx_strand_id
1 'polypeptide(L)'
;MEMDERMRIKVEKEFHSLHKLSHPNIVKMLGASHVSSPPSIVYEDAANGNLELFLAKSNNKHSMWQLLFEAALGLNYLHKEGVIHRNFKLGYIHIGNDGQAKLSDYGLSMLRICSMVYSNKPVLGGLRWLAP
;
A
#
# COMPACT_ATOMS: atom_id res chain seq x y z
N MET A 1 -21.41 -14.94 -1.16
CA MET A 1 -21.22 -14.92 0.31
C MET A 1 -21.28 -13.45 0.71
N GLU A 2 -22.32 -13.05 1.42
CA GLU A 2 -22.51 -11.64 1.79
C GLU A 2 -21.60 -11.29 2.97
N MET A 3 -21.02 -10.09 2.96
CA MET A 3 -20.14 -9.63 4.02
C MET A 3 -20.99 -9.31 5.27
N ASP A 4 -20.78 -10.06 6.35
CA ASP A 4 -21.48 -9.89 7.63
C ASP A 4 -21.28 -8.47 8.21
N GLU A 5 -22.27 -7.98 8.94
CA GLU A 5 -22.32 -6.61 9.49
C GLU A 5 -21.09 -6.29 10.33
N ARG A 6 -20.61 -7.26 11.11
CA ARG A 6 -19.38 -7.11 11.92
C ARG A 6 -18.13 -6.89 11.07
N MET A 7 -18.08 -7.44 9.86
CA MET A 7 -16.98 -7.21 8.93
C MET A 7 -17.06 -5.82 8.31
N ARG A 8 -18.28 -5.35 7.95
CA ARG A 8 -18.50 -4.01 7.39
C ARG A 8 -17.98 -2.93 8.33
N ILE A 9 -18.38 -2.97 9.60
CA ILE A 9 -17.92 -2.03 10.64
C ILE A 9 -16.38 -2.01 10.77
N LYS A 10 -15.73 -3.18 10.68
CA LYS A 10 -14.27 -3.27 10.74
C LYS A 10 -13.59 -2.66 9.52
N VAL A 11 -14.12 -2.91 8.32
CA VAL A 11 -13.61 -2.36 7.06
C VAL A 11 -13.76 -0.84 7.04
N GLU A 12 -14.92 -0.31 7.46
CA GLU A 12 -15.14 1.14 7.55
C GLU A 12 -14.17 1.82 8.53
N LYS A 13 -13.95 1.19 9.70
CA LYS A 13 -12.98 1.69 10.68
C LYS A 13 -11.55 1.67 10.14
N GLU A 14 -11.18 0.62 9.39
CA GLU A 14 -9.88 0.53 8.71
C GLU A 14 -9.75 1.66 7.68
N PHE A 15 -10.75 1.87 6.81
CA PHE A 15 -10.76 2.95 5.83
C PHE A 15 -10.60 4.33 6.46
N HIS A 16 -11.37 4.60 7.51
CA HIS A 16 -11.30 5.88 8.19
C HIS A 16 -9.91 6.13 8.80
N SER A 17 -9.24 5.08 9.25
CA SER A 17 -7.88 5.16 9.79
C SER A 17 -6.86 5.40 8.67
N LEU A 18 -6.95 4.66 7.57
CA LEU A 18 -6.05 4.82 6.41
C LEU A 18 -6.23 6.17 5.72
N HIS A 19 -7.46 6.69 5.64
CA HIS A 19 -7.75 7.99 5.03
C HIS A 19 -7.07 9.15 5.76
N LYS A 20 -6.86 9.03 7.08
CA LYS A 20 -6.19 10.06 7.89
C LYS A 20 -4.68 10.13 7.64
N LEU A 21 -4.07 9.06 7.15
CA LEU A 21 -2.64 9.01 6.90
C LEU A 21 -2.25 10.07 5.88
N SER A 22 -1.23 10.87 6.19
CA SER A 22 -0.77 11.96 5.35
C SER A 22 0.72 12.18 5.56
N HIS A 23 1.52 11.76 4.60
CA HIS A 23 2.97 11.85 4.65
C HIS A 23 3.53 11.88 3.22
N PRO A 24 4.58 12.67 2.92
CA PRO A 24 5.13 12.80 1.57
C PRO A 24 5.53 11.44 0.96
N ASN A 25 6.00 10.50 1.78
CA ASN A 25 6.43 9.17 1.34
C ASN A 25 5.36 8.08 1.45
N ILE A 26 4.08 8.44 1.52
CA ILE A 26 2.95 7.51 1.52
C ILE A 26 1.99 7.92 0.40
N VAL A 27 1.59 6.95 -0.44
CA VAL A 27 0.56 7.19 -1.44
C VAL A 27 -0.77 7.45 -0.71
N LYS A 28 -1.25 8.69 -0.77
CA LYS A 28 -2.46 9.13 -0.08
C LYS A 28 -3.69 8.35 -0.55
N MET A 29 -4.41 7.74 0.38
CA MET A 29 -5.75 7.21 0.10
C MET A 29 -6.76 8.36 0.02
N LEU A 30 -7.45 8.47 -1.11
CA LEU A 30 -8.46 9.50 -1.38
C LEU A 30 -9.87 9.04 -1.01
N GLY A 31 -10.12 7.73 -1.10
CA GLY A 31 -11.42 7.17 -0.74
C GLY A 31 -11.47 5.67 -0.93
N ALA A 32 -12.54 5.04 -0.46
CA ALA A 32 -12.78 3.62 -0.64
C ALA A 32 -14.28 3.32 -0.61
N SER A 33 -14.67 2.24 -1.28
CA SER A 33 -16.04 1.73 -1.31
C SER A 33 -16.02 0.23 -1.05
N HIS A 34 -16.63 -0.17 0.07
CA HIS A 34 -16.81 -1.59 0.39
C HIS A 34 -18.16 -2.15 -0.13
N VAL A 35 -19.07 -1.25 -0.54
CA VAL A 35 -20.38 -1.60 -1.12
C VAL A 35 -20.33 -1.78 -2.63
N SER A 36 -19.28 -1.29 -3.31
CA SER A 36 -19.07 -1.57 -4.72
C SER A 36 -18.74 -3.04 -4.94
N SER A 37 -19.08 -3.58 -6.12
CA SER A 37 -18.70 -4.93 -6.53
C SER A 37 -17.85 -4.85 -7.81
N PRO A 38 -16.51 -5.05 -7.72
CA PRO A 38 -15.76 -5.39 -6.52
C PRO A 38 -15.56 -4.19 -5.56
N PRO A 39 -15.25 -4.45 -4.27
CA PRO A 39 -14.77 -3.41 -3.36
C PRO A 39 -13.57 -2.69 -3.96
N SER A 40 -13.53 -1.37 -3.80
CA SER A 40 -12.56 -0.51 -4.49
C SER A 40 -11.94 0.53 -3.55
N ILE A 41 -10.70 0.93 -3.86
CA ILE A 41 -9.99 2.00 -3.17
C ILE A 41 -9.43 2.94 -4.22
N VAL A 42 -9.45 4.22 -3.92
CA VAL A 42 -8.92 5.29 -4.75
C VAL A 42 -7.73 5.92 -4.01
N TYR A 43 -6.62 6.05 -4.72
CA TYR A 43 -5.38 6.64 -4.24
C TYR A 43 -5.02 7.87 -5.08
N GLU A 44 -4.13 8.72 -4.56
CA GLU A 44 -3.44 9.70 -5.39
C GLU A 44 -2.62 9.00 -6.48
N ASP A 45 -2.40 9.72 -7.58
CA ASP A 45 -1.61 9.20 -8.68
C ASP A 45 -0.11 9.22 -8.36
N ALA A 46 0.58 8.13 -8.70
CA ALA A 46 2.02 7.96 -8.54
C ALA A 46 2.59 7.40 -9.86
N ALA A 47 2.50 8.23 -10.91
CA ALA A 47 2.63 7.83 -12.30
C ALA A 47 4.05 7.47 -12.76
N ASN A 48 5.10 7.83 -12.02
CA ASN A 48 6.49 7.63 -12.47
C ASN A 48 7.00 6.19 -12.26
N GLY A 49 6.09 5.23 -12.17
CA GLY A 49 6.40 3.81 -11.99
C GLY A 49 6.80 3.48 -10.56
N ASN A 50 7.51 2.37 -10.40
CA ASN A 50 7.98 1.88 -9.11
C ASN A 50 9.49 1.65 -9.09
N LEU A 51 10.03 1.43 -7.90
CA LEU A 51 11.46 1.27 -7.69
C LEU A 51 12.01 0.03 -8.41
N GLU A 52 11.21 -1.02 -8.58
CA GLU A 52 11.60 -2.20 -9.37
C GLU A 52 11.90 -1.84 -10.84
N LEU A 53 10.99 -1.09 -11.47
CA LEU A 53 11.17 -0.62 -12.85
C LEU A 53 12.29 0.43 -12.98
N PHE A 54 12.43 1.31 -11.98
CA PHE A 54 13.51 2.29 -11.94
C PHE A 54 14.88 1.61 -11.93
N LEU A 55 15.05 0.60 -11.08
CA LEU A 55 16.30 -0.15 -10.94
C LEU A 55 16.61 -1.02 -12.16
N ALA A 56 15.59 -1.51 -12.87
CA ALA A 56 15.79 -2.23 -14.12
C ALA A 56 16.35 -1.34 -15.24
N LYS A 57 16.10 -0.02 -15.19
CA LYS A 57 16.49 0.93 -16.25
C LYS A 57 17.72 1.77 -15.90
N SER A 58 18.00 1.96 -14.61
CA SER A 58 19.00 2.92 -14.11
C SER A 58 20.05 2.23 -13.28
N ASN A 59 21.32 2.51 -13.56
CA ASN A 59 22.44 2.10 -12.72
C ASN A 59 22.87 3.20 -11.72
N ASN A 60 22.03 4.24 -11.55
CA ASN A 60 22.31 5.34 -10.63
C ASN A 60 22.06 4.93 -9.17
N LYS A 61 23.14 4.48 -8.53
CA LYS A 61 23.14 4.08 -7.11
C LYS A 61 22.79 5.22 -6.15
N HIS A 62 23.12 6.47 -6.48
CA HIS A 62 22.84 7.59 -5.59
C HIS A 62 21.34 7.83 -5.47
N SER A 63 20.64 7.88 -6.61
CA SER A 63 19.17 8.01 -6.65
C SER A 63 18.49 6.81 -5.99
N MET A 64 19.01 5.59 -6.17
CA MET A 64 18.50 4.40 -5.48
C MET A 64 18.52 4.58 -3.95
N TRP A 65 19.66 4.98 -3.38
CA TRP A 65 19.78 5.15 -1.93
C TRP A 65 18.85 6.23 -1.39
N GLN A 66 18.68 7.32 -2.13
CA GLN A 66 17.74 8.37 -1.76
C GLN A 66 16.29 7.85 -1.72
N LEU A 67 15.85 7.14 -2.76
CA LEU A 67 14.50 6.56 -2.83
C LEU A 67 14.26 5.52 -1.72
N LEU A 68 15.28 4.71 -1.38
CA LEU A 68 15.18 3.75 -0.27
C LEU A 68 15.11 4.45 1.10
N PHE A 69 15.85 5.55 1.28
CA PHE A 69 15.76 6.36 2.49
C PHE A 69 14.37 6.96 2.66
N GLU A 70 13.83 7.56 1.60
CA GLU A 70 12.46 8.09 1.56
C GLU A 70 11.40 7.01 1.83
N ALA A 71 11.57 5.80 1.26
CA ALA A 71 10.73 4.65 1.59
C ALA A 71 10.80 4.28 3.08
N ALA A 72 11.98 4.33 3.70
CA ALA A 72 12.14 4.09 5.13
C ALA A 72 11.45 5.16 5.99
N LEU A 73 11.45 6.43 5.56
CA LEU A 73 10.70 7.50 6.23
C LEU A 73 9.19 7.22 6.22
N GLY A 74 8.65 6.81 5.06
CA GLY A 74 7.25 6.38 4.95
C GLY A 74 6.93 5.19 5.86
N LEU A 75 7.80 4.18 5.88
CA LEU A 75 7.57 3.00 6.72
C LEU A 75 7.60 3.33 8.21
N ASN A 76 8.53 4.18 8.64
CA ASN A 76 8.59 4.69 10.01
C ASN A 76 7.33 5.47 10.38
N TYR A 77 6.80 6.30 9.49
CA TYR A 77 5.55 7.01 9.69
C TYR A 77 4.37 6.04 9.88
N LEU A 78 4.22 5.03 9.00
CA LEU A 78 3.16 4.02 9.14
C LEU A 78 3.21 3.33 10.51
N HIS A 79 4.41 2.95 10.95
CA HIS A 79 4.60 2.30 12.24
C HIS A 79 4.22 3.21 13.42
N LYS A 80 4.53 4.51 13.35
CA LYS A 80 4.10 5.49 14.37
C LYS A 80 2.58 5.64 14.44
N GLU A 81 1.90 5.52 13.30
CA GLU A 81 0.42 5.52 13.21
C GLU A 81 -0.20 4.14 13.51
N GLY A 82 0.60 3.15 13.94
CA GLY A 82 0.12 1.81 14.26
C GLY A 82 -0.25 0.94 13.05
N VAL A 83 0.18 1.33 11.85
CA VAL A 83 -0.11 0.62 10.60
C VAL A 83 1.07 -0.25 10.18
N ILE A 84 0.82 -1.54 10.01
CA ILE A 84 1.81 -2.49 9.48
C ILE A 84 1.63 -2.59 7.96
N HIS A 85 2.69 -2.39 7.19
CA HIS A 85 2.62 -2.46 5.73
C HIS A 85 2.31 -3.87 5.21
N ARG A 86 2.88 -4.92 5.83
CA ARG A 86 2.69 -6.37 5.54
C ARG A 86 3.11 -6.87 4.16
N ASN A 87 3.39 -5.99 3.22
CA ASN A 87 3.72 -6.33 1.84
C ASN A 87 4.80 -5.37 1.32
N PHE A 88 5.85 -5.13 2.10
CA PHE A 88 6.89 -4.17 1.74
C PHE A 88 7.84 -4.80 0.70
N LYS A 89 7.79 -4.32 -0.55
CA LYS A 89 8.66 -4.75 -1.66
C LYS A 89 8.87 -3.63 -2.66
N LEU A 90 9.89 -3.74 -3.52
CA LEU A 90 10.23 -2.70 -4.52
C LEU A 90 9.07 -2.29 -5.43
N GLY A 91 8.21 -3.25 -5.79
CA GLY A 91 7.03 -2.99 -6.63
C GLY A 91 5.94 -2.11 -5.98
N TYR A 92 5.98 -1.89 -4.66
CA TYR A 92 5.07 -1.00 -3.93
C TYR A 92 5.73 0.30 -3.45
N ILE A 93 6.97 0.54 -3.86
CA ILE A 93 7.65 1.82 -3.68
C ILE A 93 7.50 2.57 -4.99
N HIS A 94 6.50 3.45 -5.06
CA HIS A 94 6.23 4.26 -6.24
C HIS A 94 7.11 5.50 -6.28
N ILE A 95 7.34 6.05 -7.47
CA ILE A 95 7.96 7.36 -7.63
C ILE A 95 6.84 8.35 -7.91
N GLY A 96 6.70 9.36 -7.05
CA GLY A 96 5.73 10.43 -7.20
C GLY A 96 6.09 11.37 -8.35
N ASN A 97 5.15 12.23 -8.73
CA ASN A 97 5.36 13.27 -9.75
C ASN A 97 6.41 14.32 -9.32
N ASP A 98 6.64 14.43 -8.02
CA ASP A 98 7.68 15.23 -7.37
C ASP A 98 9.05 14.51 -7.30
N GLY A 99 9.15 13.28 -7.82
CA GLY A 99 10.36 12.48 -7.80
C GLY A 99 10.62 11.75 -6.47
N GLN A 100 9.73 11.88 -5.48
CA GLN A 100 9.89 11.25 -4.16
C GLN A 100 9.36 9.81 -4.16
N ALA A 101 9.97 8.94 -3.35
CA ALA A 101 9.46 7.60 -3.11
C ALA A 101 8.19 7.65 -2.25
N LYS A 102 7.15 6.92 -2.66
CA LYS A 102 5.86 6.80 -1.97
C LYS A 102 5.44 5.35 -1.80
N LEU A 103 5.13 4.93 -0.58
CA LEU A 103 4.67 3.56 -0.31
C LEU A 103 3.18 3.39 -0.62
N SER A 104 2.82 2.29 -1.29
CA SER A 104 1.44 1.88 -1.56
C SER A 104 1.11 0.53 -0.91
N ASP A 105 -0.13 0.06 -1.09
CA ASP A 105 -0.57 -1.29 -0.69
C ASP A 105 -0.43 -1.59 0.83
N TYR A 106 -0.35 -0.52 1.64
CA TYR A 106 -0.26 -0.58 3.10
C TYR A 106 -1.64 -0.76 3.74
N GLY A 107 -1.69 -1.39 4.91
CA GLY A 107 -2.88 -1.37 5.77
C GLY A 107 -4.13 -2.07 5.22
N LEU A 108 -4.04 -2.82 4.12
CA LEU A 108 -5.18 -3.48 3.46
C LEU A 108 -5.56 -4.81 4.12
N SER A 109 -5.49 -4.91 5.44
CA SER A 109 -5.57 -6.22 6.09
C SER A 109 -6.96 -6.84 6.02
N MET A 110 -8.02 -6.10 6.34
CA MET A 110 -9.40 -6.62 6.23
C MET A 110 -9.84 -6.68 4.79
N LEU A 111 -9.44 -5.70 3.98
CA LEU A 111 -9.73 -5.73 2.55
C LEU A 111 -9.15 -6.94 1.82
N ARG A 112 -7.93 -7.38 2.16
CA ARG A 112 -7.37 -8.61 1.59
C ARG A 112 -8.21 -9.84 1.95
N ILE A 113 -8.71 -9.90 3.20
CA ILE A 113 -9.62 -10.97 3.61
C ILE A 113 -10.92 -10.92 2.80
N CYS A 114 -11.53 -9.73 2.66
CA CYS A 114 -12.71 -9.56 1.82
C CYS A 114 -12.44 -9.98 0.37
N SER A 115 -11.32 -9.54 -0.20
CA SER A 115 -10.91 -9.91 -1.56
C SER A 115 -10.73 -11.43 -1.72
N MET A 116 -10.14 -12.13 -0.74
CA MET A 116 -10.04 -13.61 -0.77
C MET A 116 -11.42 -14.26 -0.76
N VAL A 117 -12.38 -13.75 0.02
CA VAL A 117 -13.77 -14.22 0.04
C VAL A 117 -14.46 -14.01 -1.32
N TYR A 118 -14.22 -12.89 -2.00
CA TYR A 118 -14.84 -12.58 -3.29
C TYR A 118 -14.16 -13.24 -4.50
N SER A 119 -12.84 -13.47 -4.44
CA SER A 119 -12.06 -13.91 -5.60
C SER A 119 -11.67 -15.39 -5.58
N ASN A 120 -11.86 -16.11 -4.47
CA ASN A 120 -11.43 -17.50 -4.27
C ASN A 120 -9.94 -17.76 -4.64
N LYS A 121 -9.12 -16.72 -4.66
CA LYS A 121 -7.69 -16.79 -4.96
C LYS A 121 -6.88 -16.42 -3.72
N PRO A 122 -5.87 -17.22 -3.33
CA PRO A 122 -4.97 -16.81 -2.27
C PRO A 122 -4.17 -15.59 -2.73
N VAL A 123 -4.04 -14.59 -1.86
CA VAL A 123 -3.12 -13.46 -2.06
C VAL A 123 -1.71 -13.96 -1.75
N LEU A 124 -1.17 -14.82 -2.62
CA LEU A 124 0.17 -15.40 -2.48
C LEU A 124 1.15 -14.54 -3.27
N GLY A 125 1.59 -13.44 -2.66
CA GLY A 125 2.68 -12.60 -3.16
C GLY A 125 3.67 -12.34 -2.04
N GLY A 126 4.97 -12.36 -2.34
CA GLY A 126 5.97 -11.85 -1.41
C GLY A 126 6.56 -12.85 -0.41
N LEU A 127 6.46 -14.18 -0.62
CA LEU A 127 7.11 -15.18 0.27
C LEU A 127 8.60 -14.88 0.50
N ARG A 128 9.31 -14.40 -0.53
CA ARG A 128 10.74 -14.01 -0.45
C ARG A 128 11.00 -12.74 0.36
N TRP A 129 9.95 -11.99 0.70
CA TRP A 129 9.99 -10.71 1.42
C TRP A 129 9.49 -10.84 2.85
N LEU A 130 9.10 -12.04 3.29
CA LEU A 130 8.68 -12.30 4.66
C LEU A 130 9.90 -12.59 5.55
N ALA A 131 9.81 -12.15 6.79
CA ALA A 131 10.73 -12.59 7.83
C ALA A 131 10.51 -14.10 8.10
N PRO A 132 11.54 -14.84 8.58
CA PRO A 132 11.44 -16.25 8.95
C PRO A 132 10.33 -16.58 9.95
#